data_AF-A0A250X2M8-F1
#
_entry.id   AF-A0A250X2M8-F1
#
_cell.length_a   1.000
_cell.length_b   1.000
_cell.length_c   1.000
_cell.angle_alpha   90.00
_cell.angle_beta   90.00
_cell.angle_gamma   90.00
#
_symmetry.space_group_name_H-M   'P 1'
#
loop_
_entity.id
_entity.type
_entity.pdbx_description
1 polymer ?
#
loop_
_entity_poly.entity_id
_entity_poly.type
_entity_poly.pdbx_seq_one_letter_code
_entity_poly.pdbx_strand_id
1 'polypeptide(L)'
;MNRSGTRGGSKASYVDESLFASNQNAAKSTSPNQGGEKTERSNSIRTNRRGVIAPDVVTLKKADLDRMLQPPQVMSAEDVANANKELLARREQAQAVSKARKERMLRLEEEAKKTAVPTETALLKTQADGATMSRAQYLLQEEKDDVKRMNQMMLYSKCVTIRDAQIEEKRQMMQENEEENRKQDLMMEIERIKALEQYEAREHQRQEERVRGAKVLEEQIGMRDRERVRQEELRDQERILMLKEIERLKEAELQAQIEKKIQAKEVMDQVAAANAEQLKRKEIMKIREKEEDLKIASYIRAKELREQEIILEKERVAKEKEAETARLRALQERAADKQSELDELRARRYQEAKEREWRAKEKAQAERTVAMQRELAEARAAQKNATLSQRADMAKVEHEDFMRVLAVNRSKEHEEMMLTATQISMNKKYKEELLAQIQANEEQRRKARQEYLEEGARLRHAQAMELQRLAEIKSKKLQDLETSGVPAKYQTELERMKIRA
;
A
#
# COMPACT_ATOMS: atom_id res chain seq x y z
N MET A 1 -22.05 17.04 -8.41
CA MET A 1 -22.43 17.12 -6.98
C MET A 1 -21.15 17.27 -6.18
N ASN A 2 -20.76 18.52 -5.88
CA ASN A 2 -20.80 19.13 -4.53
C ASN A 2 -19.87 18.41 -3.54
N ARG A 3 -18.62 18.89 -3.35
CA ARG A 3 -18.16 19.99 -2.46
C ARG A 3 -17.89 19.52 -1.02
N SER A 4 -16.68 19.87 -0.54
CA SER A 4 -16.18 20.12 0.84
C SER A 4 -15.07 19.14 1.28
N GLY A 5 -13.85 19.51 1.68
CA GLY A 5 -13.25 20.81 1.98
C GLY A 5 -13.03 21.03 3.48
N THR A 6 -11.84 20.68 4.00
CA THR A 6 -11.19 21.12 5.26
C THR A 6 -9.70 20.75 5.13
N ARG A 7 -8.67 21.60 4.97
CA ARG A 7 -8.17 22.81 5.65
C ARG A 7 -7.83 22.65 7.15
N GLY A 8 -6.52 22.65 7.43
CA GLY A 8 -5.90 23.48 8.49
C GLY A 8 -5.31 22.73 9.69
N GLY A 9 -4.00 22.88 9.91
CA GLY A 9 -3.38 22.48 11.18
C GLY A 9 -1.86 22.37 11.22
N SER A 10 -1.11 23.28 10.57
CA SER A 10 0.33 23.43 10.79
C SER A 10 0.58 24.02 12.19
N LYS A 11 1.05 23.20 13.14
CA LYS A 11 1.57 23.69 14.42
C LYS A 11 2.96 24.28 14.20
N ALA A 12 3.05 25.61 14.29
CA ALA A 12 4.30 26.31 14.47
C ALA A 12 4.84 26.00 15.86
N SER A 13 6.02 25.39 15.94
CA SER A 13 6.82 25.33 17.17
C SER A 13 7.40 26.71 17.42
N TYR A 14 6.85 27.43 18.39
CA TYR A 14 7.47 28.61 18.97
C TYR A 14 8.66 28.14 19.82
N VAL A 15 9.86 28.24 19.25
CA VAL A 15 11.12 28.09 19.98
C VAL A 15 11.53 29.48 20.40
N ASP A 16 11.68 29.66 21.71
CA ASP A 16 12.07 30.89 22.37
C ASP A 16 13.56 31.17 22.11
N GLU A 17 13.85 32.07 21.16
CA GLU A 17 15.21 32.45 20.73
C GLU A 17 15.84 33.58 21.58
N SER A 18 15.43 33.78 22.83
CA SER A 18 16.06 34.78 23.71
C SER A 18 17.19 34.25 24.60
N LEU A 19 17.69 33.02 24.38
CA LEU A 19 18.62 32.35 25.30
C LEU A 19 20.07 32.24 24.82
N PHE A 20 20.40 32.72 23.61
CA PHE A 20 21.78 32.72 23.10
C PHE A 20 22.11 33.95 22.25
N ALA A 21 22.53 35.04 22.88
CA ALA A 21 23.39 36.03 22.22
C ALA A 21 24.12 36.92 23.23
N SER A 22 25.36 36.54 23.56
CA SER A 22 26.36 37.45 24.09
C SER A 22 27.25 37.97 22.95
N ASN A 23 27.14 39.27 22.71
CA ASN A 23 28.24 40.22 22.53
C ASN A 23 29.28 39.99 21.42
N GLN A 24 29.29 40.85 20.39
CA GLN A 24 30.52 41.35 19.76
C GLN A 24 30.38 42.80 19.28
N ASN A 25 31.36 43.61 19.67
CA ASN A 25 31.71 44.91 19.10
C ASN A 25 32.22 44.77 17.66
N ALA A 26 31.91 45.72 16.78
CA ALA A 26 32.90 46.53 16.04
C ALA A 26 32.27 47.36 14.90
N ALA A 27 32.45 48.68 15.00
CA ALA A 27 32.85 49.65 13.97
C ALA A 27 32.37 49.50 12.50
N LYS A 28 31.78 50.61 12.00
CA LYS A 28 32.37 51.60 11.03
C LYS A 28 31.47 51.96 9.84
N SER A 29 31.29 53.28 9.68
CA SER A 29 30.86 54.04 8.48
C SER A 29 29.40 53.81 8.04
N THR A 30 28.64 54.79 7.55
CA THR A 30 28.99 55.91 6.66
C THR A 30 27.94 57.02 6.81
N SER A 31 28.38 58.28 6.82
CA SER A 31 27.53 59.48 6.59
C SER A 31 27.16 59.56 5.09
N PRO A 32 26.14 60.33 4.64
CA PRO A 32 26.26 61.80 4.61
C PRO A 32 24.98 62.66 4.64
N ASN A 33 25.25 63.98 4.79
CA ASN A 33 24.50 65.16 4.33
C ASN A 33 23.26 65.60 5.15
N GLN A 34 23.03 66.89 5.45
CA GLN A 34 23.53 68.13 4.83
C GLN A 34 23.19 69.36 5.72
N GLY A 35 24.01 70.42 5.61
CA GLY A 35 23.67 71.82 5.92
C GLY A 35 23.92 72.27 7.37
N GLY A 36 24.56 73.39 7.68
CA GLY A 36 25.08 74.49 6.88
C GLY A 36 25.46 75.63 7.84
N GLU A 37 26.63 76.19 7.60
CA GLU A 37 27.08 77.58 7.83
C GLU A 37 27.16 78.24 9.22
N LYS A 38 28.36 78.79 9.41
CA LYS A 38 28.75 79.83 10.36
C LYS A 38 28.02 81.13 10.04
N THR A 39 27.59 81.88 11.04
CA THR A 39 27.95 83.31 11.14
C THR A 39 27.70 83.90 12.53
N GLU A 40 28.65 84.75 12.87
CA GLU A 40 28.70 85.83 13.85
C GLU A 40 27.38 86.47 14.31
N ARG A 41 27.42 86.95 15.57
CA ARG A 41 26.75 88.12 16.20
C ARG A 41 26.37 87.72 17.64
N SER A 42 26.46 88.55 18.67
CA SER A 42 26.92 89.93 18.85
C SER A 42 26.90 90.13 20.37
N ASN A 43 28.04 90.44 20.99
CA ASN A 43 28.08 90.86 22.38
C ASN A 43 27.44 92.25 22.50
N SER A 44 26.27 92.32 23.13
CA SER A 44 25.63 93.59 23.45
C SER A 44 26.36 94.26 24.62
N ILE A 45 27.02 95.37 24.28
CA ILE A 45 27.52 96.41 25.15
C ILE A 45 26.43 96.86 26.13
N ARG A 46 26.68 96.77 27.45
CA ARG A 46 26.00 97.59 28.45
C ARG A 46 26.98 98.58 29.05
N THR A 47 26.73 99.82 28.69
CA THR A 47 27.44 101.04 29.05
C THR A 47 27.35 101.34 30.54
N ASN A 48 28.51 101.37 31.22
CA ASN A 48 28.65 102.05 32.51
C ASN A 48 28.82 103.56 32.23
N ARG A 49 27.84 104.35 32.66
CA ARG A 49 27.92 105.82 32.69
C ARG A 49 29.00 106.24 33.69
N ARG A 50 30.18 106.63 33.18
CA ARG A 50 31.13 107.46 33.92
C ARG A 50 30.58 108.88 33.97
N GLY A 51 30.22 109.32 35.17
CA GLY A 51 29.91 110.71 35.46
C GLY A 51 31.13 111.60 35.22
N VAL A 52 30.85 112.77 34.67
CA VAL A 52 31.75 113.86 34.31
C VAL A 52 32.56 114.32 35.53
N ILE A 53 33.89 114.34 35.39
CA ILE A 53 34.82 114.98 36.33
C ILE A 53 34.87 116.46 35.94
N ALA A 54 34.33 117.33 36.80
CA ALA A 54 34.47 118.78 36.65
C ALA A 54 35.93 119.20 36.89
N PRO A 55 36.43 120.27 36.23
CA PRO A 55 37.76 120.80 36.48
C PRO A 55 37.81 121.45 37.88
N ASP A 56 38.84 121.10 38.65
CA ASP A 56 39.13 121.66 39.98
C ASP A 56 39.44 123.16 39.86
N VAL A 57 38.44 124.00 40.17
CA VAL A 57 38.64 125.41 40.48
C VAL A 57 38.92 125.50 41.97
N VAL A 58 40.20 125.66 42.33
CA VAL A 58 40.63 125.86 43.73
C VAL A 58 40.22 127.26 44.16
N THR A 59 39.03 127.37 44.76
CA THR A 59 38.60 128.56 45.50
C THR A 59 38.98 128.35 46.96
N LEU A 60 39.94 129.13 47.45
CA LEU A 60 40.29 129.16 48.88
C LEU A 60 39.06 129.56 49.68
N LYS A 61 38.49 128.63 50.44
CA LYS A 61 37.35 128.91 51.33
C LYS A 61 37.87 129.70 52.54
N LYS A 62 37.03 130.50 53.20
CA LYS A 62 37.42 131.19 54.46
C LYS A 62 38.05 130.23 55.48
N ALA A 63 37.58 128.99 55.53
CA ALA A 63 38.14 127.93 56.36
C ALA A 63 39.60 127.56 56.02
N ASP A 64 40.02 127.70 54.74
CA ASP A 64 41.39 127.43 54.31
C ASP A 64 42.32 128.61 54.66
N LEU A 65 41.78 129.84 54.63
CA LEU A 65 42.50 131.06 55.01
C LEU A 65 42.70 131.13 56.54
N ASP A 66 41.69 130.77 57.32
CA ASP A 66 41.78 130.64 58.79
C ASP A 66 42.77 129.53 59.20
N ARG A 67 42.92 128.48 58.39
CA ARG A 67 43.88 127.40 58.62
C ARG A 67 45.34 127.80 58.35
N MET A 68 45.57 128.78 57.47
CA MET A 68 46.92 129.29 57.15
C MET A 68 47.41 130.38 58.13
N LEU A 69 46.49 131.01 58.87
CA LEU A 69 46.80 132.03 59.90
C LEU A 69 47.02 131.46 61.30
N GLN A 70 46.70 130.17 61.53
CA GLN A 70 46.98 129.53 62.81
C GLN A 70 48.47 129.13 62.92
N PRO A 71 49.16 129.44 64.03
CA PRO A 71 50.53 129.00 64.23
C PRO A 71 50.59 127.46 64.21
N PRO A 72 51.63 126.84 63.62
CA PRO A 72 51.73 125.38 63.56
C PRO A 72 51.74 124.81 64.97
N GLN A 73 50.67 124.10 65.32
CA GLN A 73 50.62 123.32 66.53
C GLN A 73 51.61 122.16 66.36
N VAL A 74 52.77 122.25 67.02
CA VAL A 74 53.76 121.16 67.08
C VAL A 74 53.13 120.05 67.91
N MET A 75 52.33 119.20 67.26
CA MET A 75 51.86 117.95 67.82
C MET A 75 53.06 117.00 67.89
N SER A 76 53.26 116.35 69.05
CA SER A 76 54.34 115.37 69.17
C SER A 76 54.06 114.18 68.24
N ALA A 77 55.09 113.42 67.86
CA ALA A 77 54.91 112.19 67.09
C ALA A 77 53.96 111.20 67.79
N GLU A 78 53.86 111.27 69.13
CA GLU A 78 52.96 110.45 69.94
C GLU A 78 51.49 110.89 69.79
N ASP A 79 51.21 112.18 69.68
CA ASP A 79 49.85 112.69 69.52
C ASP A 79 49.26 112.38 68.12
N VAL A 80 50.10 112.43 67.08
CA VAL A 80 49.72 112.01 65.72
C VAL A 80 49.51 110.50 65.65
N ALA A 81 50.32 109.72 66.36
CA ALA A 81 50.16 108.27 66.46
C ALA A 81 48.86 107.90 67.20
N ASN A 82 48.52 108.62 68.27
CA ASN A 82 47.28 108.40 69.02
C ASN A 82 46.03 108.78 68.20
N ALA A 83 46.06 109.91 67.49
CA ALA A 83 44.96 110.30 66.59
C ALA A 83 44.76 109.31 65.43
N ASN A 84 45.86 108.78 64.85
CA ASN A 84 45.78 107.74 63.82
C ASN A 84 45.29 106.40 64.37
N LYS A 85 45.68 106.03 65.58
CA LYS A 85 45.14 104.84 66.28
C LYS A 85 43.65 104.98 66.53
N GLU A 86 43.17 106.14 66.96
CA GLU A 86 41.73 106.42 67.12
C GLU A 86 40.99 106.37 65.78
N LEU A 87 41.55 106.93 64.72
CA LEU A 87 40.95 106.91 63.38
C LEU A 87 40.89 105.48 62.81
N LEU A 88 41.96 104.69 63.01
CA LEU A 88 42.00 103.27 62.66
C LEU A 88 41.02 102.46 63.48
N ALA A 89 40.92 102.69 64.79
CA ALA A 89 39.95 102.04 65.66
C ALA A 89 38.51 102.36 65.23
N ARG A 90 38.23 103.62 64.87
CA ARG A 90 36.91 104.03 64.36
C ARG A 90 36.59 103.43 62.99
N ARG A 91 37.58 103.32 62.11
CA ARG A 91 37.47 102.63 60.81
C ARG A 91 37.30 101.12 60.98
N GLU A 92 37.99 100.51 61.92
CA GLU A 92 37.84 99.10 62.27
C GLU A 92 36.46 98.81 62.85
N GLN A 93 35.94 99.68 63.73
CA GLN A 93 34.57 99.58 64.23
C GLN A 93 33.54 99.68 63.08
N ALA A 94 33.74 100.60 62.14
CA ALA A 94 32.89 100.71 60.95
C ALA A 94 33.01 99.50 60.00
N GLN A 95 34.19 98.88 59.90
CA GLN A 95 34.46 97.72 59.05
C GLN A 95 34.18 96.37 59.73
N ALA A 96 34.07 96.31 61.06
CA ALA A 96 33.85 95.08 61.82
C ALA A 96 32.56 94.37 61.39
N VAL A 97 31.49 95.14 61.17
CA VAL A 97 30.20 94.61 60.67
C VAL A 97 30.36 94.01 59.26
N SER A 98 31.18 94.61 58.41
CA SER A 98 31.45 94.11 57.05
C SER A 98 32.39 92.89 57.02
N LYS A 99 33.42 92.88 57.87
CA LYS A 99 34.35 91.74 58.03
C LYS A 99 33.62 90.52 58.60
N ALA A 100 32.80 90.69 59.64
CA ALA A 100 31.98 89.61 60.21
C ALA A 100 30.96 89.05 59.20
N ARG A 101 30.44 89.88 58.29
CA ARG A 101 29.56 89.43 57.19
C ARG A 101 30.35 88.64 56.15
N LYS A 102 31.56 89.07 55.79
CA LYS A 102 32.44 88.38 54.85
C LYS A 102 32.91 87.03 55.39
N GLU A 103 33.29 86.95 56.66
CA GLU A 103 33.65 85.70 57.33
C GLU A 103 32.48 84.73 57.43
N ARG A 104 31.27 85.23 57.71
CA ARG A 104 30.06 84.38 57.64
C ARG A 104 29.79 83.87 56.23
N MET A 105 29.95 84.70 55.20
CA MET A 105 29.80 84.26 53.81
C MET A 105 30.86 83.23 53.42
N LEU A 106 32.11 83.39 53.87
CA LEU A 106 33.19 82.41 53.66
C LEU A 106 32.90 81.08 54.35
N ARG A 107 32.43 81.09 55.60
CA ARG A 107 32.03 79.86 56.32
C ARG A 107 30.85 79.17 55.64
N LEU A 108 29.84 79.93 55.22
CA LEU A 108 28.70 79.40 54.47
C LEU A 108 29.13 78.84 53.09
N GLU A 109 30.14 79.44 52.45
CA GLU A 109 30.69 78.93 51.18
C GLU A 109 31.48 77.62 51.37
N GLU A 110 32.23 77.49 52.47
CA GLU A 110 32.90 76.24 52.84
C GLU A 110 31.92 75.12 53.22
N GLU A 111 30.86 75.46 53.95
CA GLU A 111 29.76 74.54 54.26
C GLU A 111 28.99 74.13 53.00
N ALA A 112 28.74 75.06 52.09
CA ALA A 112 28.11 74.81 50.79
C ALA A 112 28.97 73.92 49.87
N LYS A 113 30.31 74.06 49.91
CA LYS A 113 31.22 73.17 49.18
C LYS A 113 31.25 71.75 49.73
N LYS A 114 31.10 71.58 51.05
CA LYS A 114 31.03 70.25 51.68
C LYS A 114 29.68 69.56 51.50
N THR A 115 28.61 70.33 51.40
CA THR A 115 27.24 69.85 51.16
C THR A 115 26.85 69.85 49.68
N ALA A 116 27.79 70.18 48.79
CA ALA A 116 27.58 70.12 47.35
C ALA A 116 27.22 68.68 46.95
N VAL A 117 26.01 68.52 46.40
CA VAL A 117 25.50 67.22 45.96
C VAL A 117 26.42 66.71 44.83
N PRO A 118 26.95 65.48 44.93
CA PRO A 118 27.78 64.91 43.88
C PRO A 118 27.02 64.88 42.55
N THR A 119 27.72 65.19 41.46
CA THR A 119 27.18 65.08 40.10
C THR A 119 26.70 63.64 39.82
N GLU A 120 25.61 63.48 39.06
CA GLU A 120 25.06 62.17 38.68
C GLU A 120 26.12 61.21 38.09
N THR A 121 27.05 61.74 37.31
CA THR A 121 28.19 60.99 36.76
C THR A 121 29.18 60.52 37.83
N ALA A 122 29.36 61.27 38.92
CA ALA A 122 30.20 60.87 40.05
C ALA A 122 29.51 59.79 40.89
N LEU A 123 28.20 59.90 41.09
CA LEU A 123 27.39 58.87 41.75
C LEU A 123 27.43 57.53 41.00
N LEU A 124 27.21 57.55 39.68
CA LEU A 124 27.30 56.34 38.84
C LEU A 124 28.69 55.71 38.88
N LYS A 125 29.76 56.52 38.87
CA LYS A 125 31.13 56.01 39.04
C LYS A 125 31.33 55.38 40.41
N THR A 126 30.93 56.03 41.50
CA THR A 126 31.05 55.44 42.85
C THR A 126 30.25 54.15 43.01
N GLN A 127 29.09 54.01 42.35
CA GLN A 127 28.33 52.76 42.35
C GLN A 127 29.03 51.67 41.53
N ALA A 128 29.56 52.00 40.35
CA ALA A 128 30.34 51.08 39.54
C ALA A 128 31.62 50.63 40.26
N ASP A 129 32.32 51.57 40.90
CA ASP A 129 33.51 51.31 41.70
C ASP A 129 33.17 50.47 42.93
N GLY A 130 32.04 50.74 43.60
CA GLY A 130 31.53 49.92 44.69
C GLY A 130 31.19 48.48 44.26
N ALA A 131 30.52 48.32 43.12
CA ALA A 131 30.18 47.01 42.57
C ALA A 131 31.42 46.22 42.12
N THR A 132 32.41 46.89 41.53
CA THR A 132 33.68 46.25 41.15
C THR A 132 34.50 45.86 42.37
N MET A 133 34.56 46.69 43.41
CA MET A 133 35.21 46.36 44.67
C MET A 133 34.52 45.21 45.39
N SER A 134 33.18 45.19 45.44
CA SER A 134 32.42 44.08 46.01
C SER A 134 32.64 42.77 45.21
N ARG A 135 32.65 42.84 43.88
CA ARG A 135 32.96 41.69 43.02
C ARG A 135 34.40 41.19 43.22
N ALA A 136 35.37 42.10 43.37
CA ALA A 136 36.75 41.73 43.65
C ALA A 136 36.88 41.06 45.03
N GLN A 137 36.20 41.57 46.05
CA GLN A 137 36.13 40.93 47.37
C GLN A 137 35.47 39.55 47.31
N TYR A 138 34.39 39.39 46.54
CA TYR A 138 33.74 38.10 46.34
C TYR A 138 34.69 37.09 45.68
N LEU A 139 35.41 37.47 44.62
CA LEU A 139 36.40 36.60 43.96
C LEU A 139 37.54 36.21 44.91
N LEU A 140 38.02 37.14 45.75
CA LEU A 140 39.02 36.84 46.78
C LEU A 140 38.49 35.88 47.86
N GLN A 141 37.19 35.89 48.15
CA GLN A 141 36.58 34.93 49.07
C GLN A 141 36.45 33.55 48.41
N GLU A 142 36.05 33.48 47.15
CA GLU A 142 36.00 32.26 46.33
C GLU A 142 37.36 31.59 46.15
N GLU A 143 38.44 32.38 46.14
CA GLU A 143 39.83 31.88 46.09
C GLU A 143 40.25 31.09 47.34
N LYS A 144 39.57 31.27 48.49
CA LYS A 144 39.91 30.58 49.73
C LYS A 144 39.61 29.07 49.62
N ASP A 145 40.53 28.24 50.14
CA ASP A 145 40.45 26.78 49.99
C ASP A 145 39.17 26.16 50.60
N ASP A 146 38.71 26.64 51.74
CA ASP A 146 37.47 26.15 52.35
C ASP A 146 36.24 26.46 51.48
N VAL A 147 36.21 27.63 50.83
CA VAL A 147 35.13 28.01 49.92
C VAL A 147 35.17 27.16 48.65
N LYS A 148 36.37 26.89 48.12
CA LYS A 148 36.55 25.90 47.02
C LYS A 148 36.05 24.51 47.41
N ARG A 149 36.30 24.06 48.65
CA ARG A 149 35.78 22.77 49.14
C ARG A 149 34.26 22.77 49.30
N MET A 150 33.67 23.87 49.79
CA MET A 150 32.21 24.04 49.83
C MET A 150 31.59 24.02 48.44
N ASN A 151 32.23 24.66 47.45
CA ASN A 151 31.80 24.63 46.05
C ASN A 151 31.88 23.24 45.45
N GLN A 152 32.90 22.45 45.78
CA GLN A 152 32.96 21.03 45.39
C GLN A 152 31.79 20.23 45.96
N MET A 153 31.44 20.43 47.24
CA MET A 153 30.29 19.78 47.87
C MET A 153 28.95 20.23 47.25
N MET A 154 28.83 21.50 46.88
CA MET A 154 27.66 22.04 46.19
C MET A 154 27.52 21.43 44.79
N LEU A 155 28.60 21.38 44.01
CA LEU A 155 28.62 20.71 42.70
C LEU A 155 28.29 19.22 42.85
N TYR A 156 28.88 18.60 43.89
CA TYR A 156 28.48 17.38 44.57
C TYR A 156 26.97 17.09 44.47
N SER A 157 26.26 17.84 45.29
CA SER A 157 24.82 17.75 45.50
C SER A 157 24.04 18.01 44.20
N LYS A 158 24.47 18.97 43.37
CA LYS A 158 23.84 19.24 42.06
C LYS A 158 23.97 18.05 41.10
N CYS A 159 25.13 17.41 41.05
CA CYS A 159 25.34 16.23 40.20
C CYS A 159 24.53 15.02 40.70
N VAL A 160 24.45 14.82 42.02
CA VAL A 160 23.68 13.72 42.62
C VAL A 160 22.18 13.89 42.37
N THR A 161 21.65 15.10 42.55
CA THR A 161 20.22 15.38 42.29
C THR A 161 19.84 15.15 40.84
N ILE A 162 20.69 15.55 39.89
CA ILE A 162 20.47 15.25 38.46
C ILE A 162 20.58 13.75 38.19
N ARG A 163 21.53 13.05 38.82
CA ARG A 163 21.67 11.59 38.68
C ARG A 163 20.42 10.86 39.18
N ASP A 164 19.88 11.27 40.31
CA ASP A 164 18.69 10.64 40.88
C ASP A 164 17.47 10.84 39.97
N ALA A 165 17.30 12.05 39.42
CA ALA A 165 16.29 12.32 38.41
C ALA A 165 16.47 11.44 37.14
N GLN A 166 17.71 11.31 36.65
CA GLN A 166 18.01 10.43 35.50
C GLN A 166 17.72 8.95 35.79
N ILE A 167 17.96 8.49 37.02
CA ILE A 167 17.63 7.11 37.43
C ILE A 167 16.11 6.91 37.43
N GLU A 168 15.35 7.89 37.90
CA GLU A 168 13.89 7.85 37.90
C GLU A 168 13.33 7.87 36.47
N GLU A 169 13.81 8.78 35.61
CA GLU A 169 13.47 8.81 34.18
C GLU A 169 13.80 7.48 33.50
N LYS A 170 14.98 6.91 33.76
CA LYS A 170 15.36 5.61 33.20
C LYS A 170 14.41 4.49 33.65
N ARG A 171 13.94 4.51 34.89
CA ARG A 171 12.94 3.54 35.37
C ARG A 171 11.61 3.69 34.66
N GLN A 172 11.13 4.92 34.46
CA GLN A 172 9.92 5.19 33.71
C GLN A 172 10.04 4.72 32.26
N MET A 173 11.14 5.06 31.58
CA MET A 173 11.44 4.58 30.22
C MET A 173 11.45 3.05 30.12
N MET A 174 12.01 2.34 31.10
CA MET A 174 11.97 0.87 31.10
C MET A 174 10.56 0.33 31.30
N GLN A 175 9.76 0.93 32.20
CA GLN A 175 8.38 0.53 32.41
C GLN A 175 7.51 0.76 31.17
N GLU A 176 7.63 1.91 30.51
CA GLU A 176 6.93 2.21 29.27
C GLU A 176 7.31 1.22 28.16
N ASN A 177 8.59 0.92 28.01
CA ASN A 177 9.08 -0.06 27.04
C ASN A 177 8.56 -1.49 27.35
N GLU A 178 8.49 -1.88 28.63
CA GLU A 178 7.87 -3.16 29.03
C GLU A 178 6.38 -3.20 28.69
N GLU A 179 5.64 -2.10 28.91
CA GLU A 179 4.22 -2.01 28.55
C GLU A 179 4.01 -2.03 27.03
N GLU A 180 4.85 -1.36 26.26
CA GLU A 180 4.82 -1.40 24.80
C GLU A 180 5.10 -2.81 24.27
N ASN A 181 6.12 -3.49 24.80
CA ASN A 181 6.40 -4.88 24.44
C ASN A 181 5.22 -5.79 24.77
N ARG A 182 4.59 -5.64 25.95
CA ARG A 182 3.37 -6.39 26.29
C ARG A 182 2.21 -6.12 25.32
N LYS A 183 2.04 -4.87 24.88
CA LYS A 183 1.03 -4.52 23.87
C LYS A 183 1.34 -5.17 22.52
N GLN A 184 2.61 -5.19 22.11
CA GLN A 184 3.04 -5.85 20.87
C GLN A 184 2.81 -7.36 20.94
N ASP A 185 3.19 -8.02 22.03
CA ASP A 185 2.95 -9.45 22.25
C ASP A 185 1.46 -9.80 22.19
N LEU A 186 0.61 -8.98 22.81
CA LEU A 186 -0.84 -9.15 22.77
C LEU A 186 -1.40 -8.94 21.35
N MET A 187 -0.88 -7.97 20.60
CA MET A 187 -1.27 -7.77 19.20
C MET A 187 -0.86 -8.95 18.31
N MET A 188 0.35 -9.49 18.50
CA MET A 188 0.81 -10.70 17.80
C MET A 188 -0.06 -11.91 18.14
N GLU A 189 -0.46 -12.08 19.40
CA GLU A 189 -1.33 -13.18 19.81
C GLU A 189 -2.74 -13.04 19.22
N ILE A 190 -3.29 -11.82 19.17
CA ILE A 190 -4.57 -11.55 18.50
C ILE A 190 -4.49 -11.88 17.02
N GLU A 191 -3.41 -11.50 16.33
CA GLU A 191 -3.21 -11.84 14.92
C GLU A 191 -3.09 -13.35 14.71
N ARG A 192 -2.36 -14.04 15.61
CA ARG A 192 -2.25 -15.50 15.60
C ARG A 192 -3.61 -16.17 15.75
N ILE A 193 -4.42 -15.75 16.72
CA ILE A 193 -5.77 -16.28 16.95
C ILE A 193 -6.67 -16.01 15.74
N LYS A 194 -6.68 -14.78 15.20
CA LYS A 194 -7.45 -14.45 14.00
C LYS A 194 -7.05 -15.30 12.80
N ALA A 195 -5.76 -15.58 12.63
CA ALA A 195 -5.30 -16.46 11.56
C ALA A 195 -5.81 -17.89 11.76
N LEU A 196 -5.76 -18.43 12.98
CA LEU A 196 -6.31 -19.74 13.32
C LEU A 196 -7.82 -19.80 13.07
N GLU A 197 -8.59 -18.81 13.51
CA GLU A 197 -10.03 -18.71 13.25
C GLU A 197 -10.35 -18.71 11.74
N GLN A 198 -9.54 -18.01 10.93
CA GLN A 198 -9.69 -18.04 9.47
C GLN A 198 -9.41 -19.42 8.88
N TYR A 199 -8.40 -20.14 9.38
CA TYR A 199 -8.12 -21.52 8.95
C TYR A 199 -9.26 -22.46 9.35
N GLU A 200 -9.75 -22.37 10.58
CA GLU A 200 -10.89 -23.15 11.06
C GLU A 200 -12.16 -22.87 10.24
N ALA A 201 -12.44 -21.61 9.92
CA ALA A 201 -13.57 -21.25 9.08
C ALA A 201 -13.48 -21.87 7.66
N ARG A 202 -12.28 -21.90 7.06
CA ARG A 202 -12.06 -22.57 5.76
C ARG A 202 -12.20 -24.09 5.85
N GLU A 203 -11.74 -24.71 6.94
CA GLU A 203 -11.96 -26.15 7.17
C GLU A 203 -13.45 -26.47 7.34
N HIS A 204 -14.18 -25.66 8.13
CA HIS A 204 -15.62 -25.83 8.32
C HIS A 204 -16.39 -25.71 6.99
N GLN A 205 -16.04 -24.73 6.15
CA GLN A 205 -16.63 -24.58 4.81
C GLN A 205 -16.37 -25.82 3.94
N ARG A 206 -15.11 -26.32 3.89
CA ARG A 206 -14.80 -27.55 3.15
C ARG A 206 -15.53 -28.76 3.70
N GLN A 207 -15.71 -28.84 5.01
CA GLN A 207 -16.45 -29.94 5.62
C GLN A 207 -17.95 -29.87 5.29
N GLU A 208 -18.55 -28.69 5.32
CA GLU A 208 -19.93 -28.49 4.87
C GLU A 208 -20.12 -28.87 3.40
N GLU A 209 -19.20 -28.48 2.52
CA GLU A 209 -19.22 -28.87 1.11
C GLU A 209 -19.16 -30.39 0.93
N ARG A 210 -18.30 -31.07 1.70
CA ARG A 210 -18.24 -32.54 1.72
C ARG A 210 -19.55 -33.16 2.19
N VAL A 211 -20.16 -32.63 3.25
CA VAL A 211 -21.45 -33.10 3.75
C VAL A 211 -22.58 -32.86 2.73
N ARG A 212 -22.60 -31.69 2.08
CA ARG A 212 -23.56 -31.40 0.99
C ARG A 212 -23.36 -32.37 -0.18
N GLY A 213 -22.12 -32.62 -0.59
CA GLY A 213 -21.79 -33.60 -1.62
C GLY A 213 -22.25 -35.01 -1.26
N ALA A 214 -22.02 -35.43 -0.02
CA ALA A 214 -22.47 -36.73 0.49
C ALA A 214 -24.01 -36.86 0.46
N LYS A 215 -24.75 -35.82 0.88
CA LYS A 215 -26.22 -35.80 0.82
C LYS A 215 -26.75 -35.94 -0.61
N VAL A 216 -26.15 -35.25 -1.57
CA VAL A 216 -26.54 -35.38 -2.99
C VAL A 216 -26.32 -36.81 -3.48
N LEU A 217 -25.22 -37.46 -3.10
CA LEU A 217 -24.97 -38.87 -3.46
C LEU A 217 -25.98 -39.81 -2.80
N GLU A 218 -26.31 -39.59 -1.53
CA GLU A 218 -27.34 -40.34 -0.81
C GLU A 218 -28.71 -40.21 -1.49
N GLU A 219 -29.10 -38.99 -1.88
CA GLU A 219 -30.32 -38.75 -2.66
C GLU A 219 -30.28 -39.45 -4.03
N GLN A 220 -29.15 -39.41 -4.74
CA GLN A 220 -28.99 -40.11 -6.02
C GLN A 220 -29.08 -41.63 -5.89
N ILE A 221 -28.49 -42.20 -4.85
CA ILE A 221 -28.59 -43.64 -4.54
C ILE A 221 -30.05 -43.99 -4.22
N GLY A 222 -30.70 -43.22 -3.35
CA GLY A 222 -32.12 -43.42 -3.02
C GLY A 222 -33.03 -43.31 -4.24
N MET A 223 -32.76 -42.38 -5.17
CA MET A 223 -33.51 -42.27 -6.43
C MET A 223 -33.29 -43.47 -7.35
N ARG A 224 -32.05 -43.97 -7.47
CA ARG A 224 -31.75 -45.18 -8.24
C ARG A 224 -32.38 -46.43 -7.64
N ASP A 225 -32.37 -46.56 -6.31
CA ASP A 225 -33.01 -47.68 -5.63
C ASP A 225 -34.53 -47.68 -5.86
N ARG A 226 -35.18 -46.52 -5.77
CA ARG A 226 -36.61 -46.38 -6.11
C ARG A 226 -36.91 -46.74 -7.57
N GLU A 227 -36.04 -46.35 -8.49
CA GLU A 227 -36.18 -46.69 -9.90
C GLU A 227 -36.01 -48.20 -10.13
N ARG A 228 -35.04 -48.84 -9.46
CA ARG A 228 -34.85 -50.29 -9.50
C ARG A 228 -36.11 -51.03 -9.01
N VAL A 229 -36.67 -50.60 -7.88
CA VAL A 229 -37.92 -51.17 -7.34
C VAL A 229 -39.07 -51.00 -8.33
N ARG A 230 -39.24 -49.81 -8.94
CA ARG A 230 -40.27 -49.58 -9.97
C ARG A 230 -40.10 -50.49 -11.19
N GLN A 231 -38.86 -50.74 -11.63
CA GLN A 231 -38.60 -51.65 -12.76
C GLN A 231 -38.89 -53.11 -12.40
N GLU A 232 -38.58 -53.53 -11.17
CA GLU A 232 -38.94 -54.86 -10.67
C GLU A 232 -40.46 -55.04 -10.59
N GLU A 233 -41.19 -54.05 -10.08
CA GLU A 233 -42.67 -54.05 -10.07
C GLU A 233 -43.27 -54.13 -11.47
N LEU A 234 -42.73 -53.40 -12.45
CA LEU A 234 -43.17 -53.48 -13.85
C LEU A 234 -42.91 -54.87 -14.46
N ARG A 235 -41.73 -55.46 -14.21
CA ARG A 235 -41.42 -56.82 -14.65
C ARG A 235 -42.36 -57.85 -14.03
N ASP A 236 -42.71 -57.68 -12.75
CA ASP A 236 -43.66 -58.57 -12.08
C ASP A 236 -45.08 -58.41 -12.66
N GLN A 237 -45.50 -57.19 -12.99
CA GLN A 237 -46.76 -56.96 -13.69
C GLN A 237 -46.77 -57.60 -15.09
N GLU A 238 -45.71 -57.42 -15.88
CA GLU A 238 -45.54 -58.07 -17.18
C GLU A 238 -45.55 -59.59 -17.06
N ARG A 239 -44.86 -60.15 -16.05
CA ARG A 239 -44.85 -61.58 -15.76
C ARG A 239 -46.25 -62.09 -15.44
N ILE A 240 -47.02 -61.38 -14.62
CA ILE A 240 -48.41 -61.75 -14.29
C ILE A 240 -49.30 -61.69 -15.54
N LEU A 241 -49.15 -60.66 -16.37
CA LEU A 241 -49.91 -60.54 -17.64
C LEU A 241 -49.56 -61.67 -18.61
N MET A 242 -48.27 -62.00 -18.74
CA MET A 242 -47.80 -63.11 -19.57
C MET A 242 -48.36 -64.45 -19.08
N LEU A 243 -48.37 -64.68 -17.76
CA LEU A 243 -48.96 -65.90 -17.18
C LEU A 243 -50.46 -65.99 -17.47
N LYS A 244 -51.21 -64.89 -17.33
CA LYS A 244 -52.64 -64.84 -17.67
C LYS A 244 -52.90 -65.12 -19.15
N GLU A 245 -52.08 -64.59 -20.06
CA GLU A 245 -52.22 -64.86 -21.49
C GLU A 245 -51.90 -66.33 -21.82
N ILE A 246 -50.88 -66.92 -21.17
CA ILE A 246 -50.57 -68.34 -21.30
C ILE A 246 -51.75 -69.21 -20.81
N GLU A 247 -52.36 -68.85 -19.69
CA GLU A 247 -53.56 -69.55 -19.18
C GLU A 247 -54.73 -69.44 -20.18
N ARG A 248 -55.00 -68.25 -20.70
CA ARG A 248 -56.03 -68.02 -21.73
C ARG A 248 -55.78 -68.84 -22.99
N LEU A 249 -54.54 -68.91 -23.46
CA LEU A 249 -54.16 -69.72 -24.63
C LEU A 249 -54.33 -71.22 -24.36
N LYS A 250 -53.95 -71.70 -23.17
CA LYS A 250 -54.16 -73.10 -22.77
C LYS A 250 -55.65 -73.47 -22.71
N GLU A 251 -56.48 -72.57 -22.19
CA GLU A 251 -57.94 -72.77 -22.16
C GLU A 251 -58.53 -72.80 -23.58
N ALA A 252 -58.09 -71.90 -24.47
CA ALA A 252 -58.51 -71.89 -25.86
C ALA A 252 -58.04 -73.15 -26.62
N GLU A 253 -56.82 -73.63 -26.39
CA GLU A 253 -56.32 -74.89 -26.96
C GLU A 253 -57.12 -76.09 -26.47
N LEU A 254 -57.48 -76.12 -25.17
CA LEU A 254 -58.30 -77.18 -24.60
C LEU A 254 -59.70 -77.20 -25.22
N GLN A 255 -60.34 -76.03 -25.39
CA GLN A 255 -61.62 -75.89 -26.06
C GLN A 255 -61.54 -76.34 -27.52
N ALA A 256 -60.53 -75.91 -28.27
CA ALA A 256 -60.32 -76.35 -29.64
C ALA A 256 -60.07 -77.87 -29.75
N GLN A 257 -59.39 -78.48 -28.77
CA GLN A 257 -59.24 -79.93 -28.71
C GLN A 257 -60.57 -80.65 -28.44
N ILE A 258 -61.41 -80.11 -27.57
CA ILE A 258 -62.75 -80.66 -27.29
C ILE A 258 -63.62 -80.56 -28.56
N GLU A 259 -63.64 -79.41 -29.23
CA GLU A 259 -64.39 -79.19 -30.47
C GLU A 259 -63.91 -80.13 -31.59
N LYS A 260 -62.59 -80.30 -31.76
CA LYS A 260 -62.04 -81.28 -32.72
C LYS A 260 -62.47 -82.70 -32.40
N LYS A 261 -62.54 -83.09 -31.12
CA LYS A 261 -63.03 -84.43 -30.72
C LYS A 261 -64.52 -84.60 -31.01
N ILE A 262 -65.32 -83.55 -30.83
CA ILE A 262 -66.76 -83.57 -31.15
C ILE A 262 -66.95 -83.69 -32.67
N GLN A 263 -66.28 -82.84 -33.46
CA GLN A 263 -66.33 -82.88 -34.92
C GLN A 263 -65.84 -84.22 -35.49
N ALA A 264 -64.79 -84.80 -34.91
CA ALA A 264 -64.31 -86.13 -35.31
C ALA A 264 -65.35 -87.23 -35.03
N LYS A 265 -66.07 -87.15 -33.91
CA LYS A 265 -67.18 -88.08 -33.61
C LYS A 265 -68.34 -87.90 -34.59
N GLU A 266 -68.74 -86.66 -34.87
CA GLU A 266 -69.82 -86.36 -35.83
C GLU A 266 -69.50 -86.90 -37.24
N VAL A 267 -68.27 -86.71 -37.71
CA VAL A 267 -67.81 -87.28 -39.00
C VAL A 267 -67.84 -88.81 -38.95
N MET A 268 -67.42 -89.42 -37.83
CA MET A 268 -67.45 -90.88 -37.67
C MET A 268 -68.88 -91.45 -37.69
N ASP A 269 -69.83 -90.76 -37.05
CA ASP A 269 -71.24 -91.13 -37.05
C ASP A 269 -71.89 -90.97 -38.44
N GLN A 270 -71.52 -89.91 -39.19
CA GLN A 270 -71.96 -89.71 -40.58
C GLN A 270 -71.43 -90.81 -41.51
N VAL A 271 -70.17 -91.21 -41.35
CA VAL A 271 -69.57 -92.33 -42.12
C VAL A 271 -70.24 -93.65 -41.75
N ALA A 272 -70.53 -93.90 -40.48
CA ALA A 272 -71.25 -95.10 -40.04
C ALA A 272 -72.67 -95.15 -40.62
N ALA A 273 -73.40 -94.02 -40.63
CA ALA A 273 -74.73 -93.92 -41.22
C ALA A 273 -74.71 -94.16 -42.75
N ALA A 274 -73.74 -93.55 -43.46
CA ALA A 274 -73.56 -93.75 -44.90
C ALA A 274 -73.20 -95.22 -45.23
N ASN A 275 -72.36 -95.86 -44.43
CA ASN A 275 -72.04 -97.28 -44.59
C ASN A 275 -73.25 -98.19 -44.32
N ALA A 276 -74.08 -97.87 -43.32
CA ALA A 276 -75.31 -98.61 -43.04
C ALA A 276 -76.33 -98.45 -44.19
N GLU A 277 -76.43 -97.26 -44.79
CA GLU A 277 -77.29 -97.02 -45.96
C GLU A 277 -76.80 -97.80 -47.20
N GLN A 278 -75.48 -97.82 -47.44
CA GLN A 278 -74.88 -98.61 -48.51
C GLN A 278 -75.11 -100.12 -48.32
N LEU A 279 -75.06 -100.62 -47.08
CA LEU A 279 -75.36 -102.02 -46.78
C LEU A 279 -76.83 -102.36 -47.10
N LYS A 280 -77.78 -101.51 -46.70
CA LYS A 280 -79.21 -101.66 -47.03
C LYS A 280 -79.47 -101.62 -48.54
N ARG A 281 -78.78 -100.72 -49.27
CA ARG A 281 -78.85 -100.69 -50.75
C ARG A 281 -78.35 -101.99 -51.36
N LYS A 282 -77.25 -102.55 -50.84
CA LYS A 282 -76.74 -103.86 -51.29
C LYS A 282 -77.71 -105.01 -50.99
N GLU A 283 -78.40 -105.00 -49.85
CA GLU A 283 -79.43 -106.01 -49.55
C GLU A 283 -80.63 -105.93 -50.50
N ILE A 284 -81.09 -104.72 -50.83
CA ILE A 284 -82.18 -104.52 -51.81
C ILE A 284 -81.77 -105.03 -53.19
N MET A 285 -80.51 -104.80 -53.61
CA MET A 285 -79.99 -105.35 -54.86
C MET A 285 -79.92 -106.88 -54.83
N LYS A 286 -79.47 -107.50 -53.73
CA LYS A 286 -79.46 -108.97 -53.57
C LYS A 286 -80.87 -109.58 -53.59
N ILE A 287 -81.88 -108.89 -53.08
CA ILE A 287 -83.27 -109.37 -53.13
C ILE A 287 -83.79 -109.32 -54.57
N ARG A 288 -83.47 -108.27 -55.32
CA ARG A 288 -83.80 -108.17 -56.77
C ARG A 288 -83.08 -109.23 -57.60
N GLU A 289 -81.79 -109.47 -57.33
CA GLU A 289 -81.03 -110.56 -57.97
C GLU A 289 -81.68 -111.92 -57.69
N LYS A 290 -82.11 -112.21 -56.46
CA LYS A 290 -82.83 -113.46 -56.14
C LYS A 290 -84.17 -113.60 -56.87
N GLU A 291 -84.90 -112.50 -57.07
CA GLU A 291 -86.16 -112.50 -57.83
C GLU A 291 -85.94 -112.68 -59.34
N GLU A 292 -84.83 -112.16 -59.87
CA GLU A 292 -84.40 -112.36 -61.25
C GLU A 292 -83.85 -113.78 -61.47
N ASP A 293 -83.11 -114.34 -60.50
CA ASP A 293 -82.59 -115.71 -60.52
C ASP A 293 -83.72 -116.75 -60.47
N LEU A 294 -84.80 -116.49 -59.73
CA LEU A 294 -85.98 -117.37 -59.73
C LEU A 294 -86.72 -117.36 -61.08
N LYS A 295 -86.73 -116.22 -61.80
CA LYS A 295 -87.26 -116.12 -63.16
C LYS A 295 -86.32 -116.80 -64.17
N ILE A 296 -85.01 -116.63 -64.01
CA ILE A 296 -83.98 -117.26 -64.85
C ILE A 296 -83.97 -118.78 -64.67
N ALA A 297 -84.09 -119.31 -63.45
CA ALA A 297 -84.14 -120.76 -63.19
C ALA A 297 -85.35 -121.46 -63.83
N SER A 298 -86.49 -120.78 -63.94
CA SER A 298 -87.67 -121.31 -64.64
C SER A 298 -87.49 -121.37 -66.16
N TYR A 299 -86.68 -120.46 -66.73
CA TYR A 299 -86.35 -120.39 -68.16
C TYR A 299 -85.17 -121.30 -68.55
N ILE A 300 -84.20 -121.49 -67.64
CA ILE A 300 -83.01 -122.34 -67.83
C ILE A 300 -83.37 -123.83 -67.85
N ARG A 301 -84.31 -124.31 -67.01
CA ARG A 301 -84.81 -125.70 -67.10
C ARG A 301 -85.43 -126.03 -68.47
N ALA A 302 -85.94 -125.04 -69.19
CA ALA A 302 -86.52 -125.21 -70.53
C ALA A 302 -85.48 -125.09 -71.67
N LYS A 303 -84.28 -124.54 -71.38
CA LYS A 303 -83.21 -124.28 -72.35
C LYS A 303 -82.03 -125.27 -72.23
N GLU A 304 -81.75 -125.79 -71.03
CA GLU A 304 -80.70 -126.80 -70.78
C GLU A 304 -80.92 -128.13 -71.53
N LEU A 305 -82.17 -128.49 -71.84
CA LEU A 305 -82.49 -129.65 -72.69
C LEU A 305 -82.12 -129.46 -74.18
N ARG A 306 -81.77 -128.23 -74.62
CA ARG A 306 -81.37 -127.94 -76.01
C ARG A 306 -79.91 -127.52 -76.18
N GLU A 307 -79.18 -127.19 -75.10
CA GLU A 307 -77.82 -126.63 -75.21
C GLU A 307 -76.69 -127.58 -74.79
N GLN A 308 -77.01 -128.79 -74.31
CA GLN A 308 -76.01 -129.83 -74.02
C GLN A 308 -75.25 -130.31 -75.27
N GLU A 309 -75.75 -130.03 -76.47
CA GLU A 309 -75.13 -130.45 -77.74
C GLU A 309 -74.19 -129.39 -78.37
N ILE A 310 -74.16 -128.14 -77.88
CA ILE A 310 -73.41 -127.03 -78.51
C ILE A 310 -72.21 -126.54 -77.68
N ILE A 311 -72.16 -126.86 -76.37
CA ILE A 311 -71.19 -126.27 -75.44
C ILE A 311 -69.79 -126.90 -75.52
N LEU A 312 -69.62 -128.12 -76.05
CA LEU A 312 -68.31 -128.73 -76.20
C LEU A 312 -67.45 -128.12 -77.33
N GLU A 313 -68.00 -127.26 -78.19
CA GLU A 313 -67.28 -126.77 -79.38
C GLU A 313 -66.67 -125.36 -79.26
N LYS A 314 -67.06 -124.53 -78.28
CA LYS A 314 -66.69 -123.09 -78.27
C LYS A 314 -65.69 -122.64 -77.19
N GLU A 315 -65.21 -123.54 -76.33
CA GLU A 315 -64.26 -123.19 -75.26
C GLU A 315 -62.78 -123.01 -75.70
N ARG A 316 -62.46 -123.12 -77.00
CA ARG A 316 -61.07 -122.91 -77.48
C ARG A 316 -60.77 -121.51 -78.06
N VAL A 317 -61.77 -120.66 -78.31
CA VAL A 317 -61.56 -119.36 -79.00
C VAL A 317 -61.58 -118.15 -78.06
N ALA A 318 -62.02 -118.28 -76.81
CA ALA A 318 -62.20 -117.16 -75.88
C ALA A 318 -60.93 -116.68 -75.13
N LYS A 319 -59.74 -117.20 -75.45
CA LYS A 319 -58.47 -116.82 -74.79
C LYS A 319 -57.53 -115.96 -75.66
N GLU A 320 -58.03 -115.41 -76.76
CA GLU A 320 -57.22 -114.64 -77.73
C GLU A 320 -57.41 -113.11 -77.71
N LYS A 321 -57.63 -112.58 -76.50
CA LYS A 321 -57.25 -111.20 -76.10
C LYS A 321 -58.28 -110.14 -76.49
N GLU A 322 -58.94 -109.46 -75.55
CA GLU A 322 -58.33 -108.69 -74.44
C GLU A 322 -57.35 -107.62 -74.94
N ALA A 323 -57.58 -107.10 -76.15
CA ALA A 323 -56.83 -106.02 -76.79
C ALA A 323 -57.69 -104.80 -77.16
N GLU A 324 -58.86 -104.62 -76.54
CA GLU A 324 -59.78 -103.52 -76.90
C GLU A 324 -60.07 -102.49 -75.78
N THR A 325 -59.40 -102.58 -74.63
CA THR A 325 -59.61 -101.63 -73.51
C THR A 325 -58.36 -100.85 -73.12
N ALA A 326 -57.56 -100.44 -74.12
CA ALA A 326 -56.45 -99.48 -73.97
C ALA A 326 -56.67 -98.14 -74.70
N ARG A 327 -57.76 -98.01 -75.48
CA ARG A 327 -57.97 -96.87 -76.39
C ARG A 327 -58.71 -95.66 -75.80
N LEU A 328 -59.21 -95.75 -74.55
CA LEU A 328 -59.98 -94.70 -73.88
C LEU A 328 -59.30 -94.09 -72.64
N ARG A 329 -57.96 -94.08 -72.58
CA ARG A 329 -57.17 -93.27 -71.62
C ARG A 329 -56.23 -92.24 -72.25
N ALA A 330 -55.93 -92.35 -73.54
CA ALA A 330 -54.97 -91.46 -74.21
C ALA A 330 -55.54 -90.12 -74.72
N LEU A 331 -56.86 -89.89 -74.64
CA LEU A 331 -57.50 -88.68 -75.17
C LEU A 331 -57.66 -87.54 -74.14
N GLN A 332 -57.52 -87.82 -72.84
CA GLN A 332 -57.66 -86.79 -71.78
C GLN A 332 -56.33 -86.21 -71.29
N GLU A 333 -55.20 -86.84 -71.59
CA GLU A 333 -53.85 -86.38 -71.19
C GLU A 333 -53.40 -85.13 -71.97
N ARG A 334 -53.90 -84.95 -73.20
CA ARG A 334 -53.50 -83.83 -74.09
C ARG A 334 -54.14 -82.47 -73.77
N ALA A 335 -55.15 -82.43 -72.90
CA ALA A 335 -55.79 -81.19 -72.48
C ALA A 335 -55.07 -80.54 -71.28
N ALA A 336 -54.31 -81.31 -70.50
CA ALA A 336 -53.55 -80.83 -69.35
C ALA A 336 -52.24 -80.10 -69.76
N ASP A 337 -51.62 -80.50 -70.87
CA ASP A 337 -50.34 -79.93 -71.31
C ASP A 337 -50.45 -78.46 -71.77
N LYS A 338 -51.59 -78.04 -72.33
CA LYS A 338 -51.77 -76.66 -72.83
C LYS A 338 -51.89 -75.60 -71.71
N GLN A 339 -52.30 -75.99 -70.50
CA GLN A 339 -52.31 -75.09 -69.33
C GLN A 339 -50.92 -75.00 -68.69
N SER A 340 -50.13 -76.09 -68.74
CA SER A 340 -48.76 -76.14 -68.22
C SER A 340 -47.81 -75.18 -68.96
N GLU A 341 -47.97 -75.04 -70.28
CA GLU A 341 -47.16 -74.11 -71.10
C GLU A 341 -47.47 -72.61 -70.82
N LEU A 342 -48.73 -72.29 -70.47
CA LEU A 342 -49.14 -70.91 -70.12
C LEU A 342 -48.70 -70.50 -68.71
N ASP A 343 -48.69 -71.44 -67.76
CA ASP A 343 -48.17 -71.20 -66.41
C ASP A 343 -46.65 -71.12 -66.37
N GLU A 344 -45.93 -71.83 -67.25
CA GLU A 344 -44.47 -71.68 -67.36
C GLU A 344 -44.06 -70.30 -67.88
N LEU A 345 -44.78 -69.74 -68.87
CA LEU A 345 -44.54 -68.36 -69.34
C LEU A 345 -44.88 -67.30 -68.28
N ARG A 346 -45.90 -67.54 -67.45
CA ARG A 346 -46.27 -66.67 -66.33
C ARG A 346 -45.24 -66.73 -65.20
N ALA A 347 -44.73 -67.92 -64.89
CA ALA A 347 -43.68 -68.13 -63.89
C ALA A 347 -42.37 -67.43 -64.28
N ARG A 348 -41.93 -67.51 -65.54
CA ARG A 348 -40.72 -66.82 -66.02
C ARG A 348 -40.83 -65.30 -65.94
N ARG A 349 -41.97 -64.72 -66.33
CA ARG A 349 -42.21 -63.27 -66.20
C ARG A 349 -42.24 -62.80 -64.74
N TYR A 350 -42.80 -63.61 -63.84
CA TYR A 350 -42.83 -63.30 -62.41
C TYR A 350 -41.43 -63.40 -61.78
N GLN A 351 -40.63 -64.41 -62.16
CA GLN A 351 -39.23 -64.54 -61.75
C GLN A 351 -38.39 -63.36 -62.23
N GLU A 352 -38.49 -62.96 -63.49
CA GLU A 352 -37.78 -61.78 -64.01
C GLU A 352 -38.23 -60.47 -63.35
N ALA A 353 -39.53 -60.31 -63.07
CA ALA A 353 -40.05 -59.14 -62.36
C ALA A 353 -39.52 -59.07 -60.92
N LYS A 354 -39.47 -60.22 -60.23
CA LYS A 354 -38.91 -60.33 -58.89
C LYS A 354 -37.40 -60.12 -58.87
N GLU A 355 -36.67 -60.60 -59.87
CA GLU A 355 -35.24 -60.32 -60.00
C GLU A 355 -34.94 -58.84 -60.28
N ARG A 356 -35.75 -58.16 -61.11
CA ARG A 356 -35.63 -56.71 -61.32
C ARG A 356 -35.94 -55.93 -60.05
N GLU A 357 -36.99 -56.31 -59.33
CA GLU A 357 -37.35 -55.70 -58.04
C GLU A 357 -36.25 -55.93 -56.98
N TRP A 358 -35.66 -57.12 -56.96
CA TRP A 358 -34.57 -57.48 -56.05
C TRP A 358 -33.28 -56.71 -56.36
N ARG A 359 -32.86 -56.65 -57.63
CA ARG A 359 -31.70 -55.84 -58.07
C ARG A 359 -31.91 -54.35 -57.81
N ALA A 360 -33.12 -53.83 -57.98
CA ALA A 360 -33.44 -52.44 -57.65
C ALA A 360 -33.36 -52.17 -56.14
N LYS A 361 -33.82 -53.10 -55.30
CA LYS A 361 -33.71 -53.01 -53.83
C LYS A 361 -32.26 -53.09 -53.35
N GLU A 362 -31.47 -54.03 -53.88
CA GLU A 362 -30.03 -54.13 -53.58
C GLU A 362 -29.29 -52.83 -53.96
N LYS A 363 -29.54 -52.30 -55.17
CA LYS A 363 -28.93 -51.04 -55.61
C LYS A 363 -29.32 -49.87 -54.72
N ALA A 364 -30.61 -49.75 -54.36
CA ALA A 364 -31.08 -48.70 -53.46
C ALA A 364 -30.52 -48.83 -52.03
N GLN A 365 -30.33 -50.06 -51.53
CA GLN A 365 -29.69 -50.30 -50.23
C GLN A 365 -28.20 -49.93 -50.27
N ALA A 366 -27.48 -50.30 -51.33
CA ALA A 366 -26.08 -49.93 -51.53
C ALA A 366 -25.89 -48.40 -51.67
N GLU A 367 -26.77 -47.72 -52.40
CA GLU A 367 -26.74 -46.25 -52.50
C GLU A 367 -27.00 -45.58 -51.15
N ARG A 368 -27.92 -46.12 -50.33
CA ARG A 368 -28.18 -45.62 -48.96
C ARG A 368 -26.99 -45.84 -48.03
N THR A 369 -26.33 -46.99 -48.07
CA THR A 369 -25.16 -47.25 -47.22
C THR A 369 -23.98 -46.36 -47.61
N VAL A 370 -23.75 -46.14 -48.91
CA VAL A 370 -22.73 -45.21 -49.40
C VAL A 370 -23.06 -43.77 -48.99
N ALA A 371 -24.31 -43.33 -49.11
CA ALA A 371 -24.73 -42.00 -48.67
C ALA A 371 -24.54 -41.81 -47.15
N MET A 372 -24.93 -42.79 -46.34
CA MET A 372 -24.76 -42.75 -44.89
C MET A 372 -23.27 -42.75 -44.49
N GLN A 373 -22.42 -43.53 -45.17
CA GLN A 373 -20.98 -43.52 -44.93
C GLN A 373 -20.34 -42.19 -45.30
N ARG A 374 -20.79 -41.57 -46.39
CA ARG A 374 -20.33 -40.24 -46.82
C ARG A 374 -20.71 -39.17 -45.80
N GLU A 375 -21.96 -39.17 -45.33
CA GLU A 375 -22.42 -38.23 -44.30
C GLU A 375 -21.63 -38.41 -42.99
N LEU A 376 -21.37 -39.65 -42.56
CA LEU A 376 -20.53 -39.92 -41.39
C LEU A 376 -19.08 -39.45 -41.58
N ALA A 377 -18.52 -39.59 -42.78
CA ALA A 377 -17.17 -39.10 -43.09
C ALA A 377 -17.11 -37.57 -43.05
N GLU A 378 -18.11 -36.90 -43.64
CA GLU A 378 -18.24 -35.43 -43.62
C GLU A 378 -18.45 -34.92 -42.18
N ALA A 379 -19.28 -35.58 -41.37
CA ALA A 379 -19.47 -35.24 -39.95
C ALA A 379 -18.19 -35.43 -39.12
N ARG A 380 -17.44 -36.51 -39.33
CA ARG A 380 -16.14 -36.74 -38.68
C ARG A 380 -15.10 -35.69 -39.08
N ALA A 381 -15.07 -35.31 -40.37
CA ALA A 381 -14.19 -34.25 -40.86
C ALA A 381 -14.56 -32.88 -40.25
N ALA A 382 -15.85 -32.56 -40.17
CA ALA A 382 -16.33 -31.33 -39.53
C ALA A 382 -15.99 -31.31 -38.03
N GLN A 383 -16.19 -32.42 -37.30
CA GLN A 383 -15.81 -32.54 -35.89
C GLN A 383 -14.30 -32.36 -35.68
N LYS A 384 -13.47 -32.99 -36.53
CA LYS A 384 -12.01 -32.84 -36.48
C LYS A 384 -11.61 -31.39 -36.74
N ASN A 385 -12.22 -30.72 -37.71
CA ASN A 385 -11.91 -29.32 -38.01
C ASN A 385 -12.37 -28.37 -36.89
N ALA A 386 -13.53 -28.63 -36.28
CA ALA A 386 -14.01 -27.85 -35.13
C ALA A 386 -13.07 -28.00 -33.92
N THR A 387 -12.63 -29.21 -33.60
CA THR A 387 -11.67 -29.44 -32.50
C THR A 387 -10.31 -28.80 -32.79
N LEU A 388 -9.83 -28.84 -34.04
CA LEU A 388 -8.62 -28.14 -34.45
C LEU A 388 -8.76 -26.61 -34.34
N SER A 389 -9.89 -26.03 -34.75
CA SER A 389 -10.14 -24.59 -34.62
C SER A 389 -10.18 -24.17 -33.17
N GLN A 390 -10.93 -24.87 -32.32
CA GLN A 390 -10.97 -24.59 -30.87
C GLN A 390 -9.59 -24.67 -30.23
N ARG A 391 -8.77 -25.67 -30.61
CA ARG A 391 -7.40 -25.79 -30.11
C ARG A 391 -6.51 -24.64 -30.59
N ALA A 392 -6.67 -24.19 -31.83
CA ALA A 392 -5.96 -23.03 -32.36
C ALA A 392 -6.36 -21.73 -31.66
N ASP A 393 -7.65 -21.54 -31.37
CA ASP A 393 -8.17 -20.38 -30.66
C ASP A 393 -7.69 -20.36 -29.20
N MET A 394 -7.71 -21.50 -28.51
CA MET A 394 -7.11 -21.64 -27.17
C MET A 394 -5.61 -21.31 -27.18
N ALA A 395 -4.85 -21.79 -28.16
CA ALA A 395 -3.43 -21.49 -28.26
C ALA A 395 -3.16 -20.00 -28.50
N LYS A 396 -4.02 -19.29 -29.24
CA LYS A 396 -3.92 -17.83 -29.40
C LYS A 396 -4.19 -17.10 -28.09
N VAL A 397 -5.24 -17.48 -27.36
CA VAL A 397 -5.56 -16.88 -26.05
C VAL A 397 -4.42 -17.09 -25.06
N GLU A 398 -3.89 -18.31 -24.97
CA GLU A 398 -2.72 -18.61 -24.12
C GLU A 398 -1.49 -17.78 -24.52
N HIS A 399 -1.26 -17.61 -25.82
CA HIS A 399 -0.16 -16.77 -26.31
C HIS A 399 -0.35 -15.29 -25.97
N GLU A 400 -1.56 -14.75 -26.14
CA GLU A 400 -1.88 -13.36 -25.80
C GLU A 400 -1.75 -13.10 -24.30
N ASP A 401 -2.22 -14.02 -23.46
CA ASP A 401 -2.07 -13.93 -22.01
C ASP A 401 -0.59 -14.03 -21.59
N PHE A 402 0.18 -14.93 -22.22
CA PHE A 402 1.63 -15.01 -22.00
C PHE A 402 2.33 -13.71 -22.38
N MET A 403 1.99 -13.11 -23.52
CA MET A 403 2.55 -11.83 -23.96
C MET A 403 2.15 -10.68 -23.01
N ARG A 404 0.92 -10.69 -22.48
CA ARG A 404 0.48 -9.72 -21.47
C ARG A 404 1.29 -9.85 -20.18
N VAL A 405 1.51 -11.08 -19.70
CA VAL A 405 2.35 -11.35 -18.53
C VAL A 405 3.79 -10.90 -18.77
N LEU A 406 4.36 -11.19 -19.93
CA LEU A 406 5.69 -10.70 -20.31
C LEU A 406 5.79 -9.17 -20.33
N ALA A 407 4.76 -8.49 -20.86
CA ALA A 407 4.74 -7.03 -20.89
C ALA A 407 4.71 -6.44 -19.46
N VAL A 408 3.90 -7.00 -18.57
CA VAL A 408 3.86 -6.58 -17.14
C VAL A 408 5.20 -6.85 -16.47
N ASN A 409 5.81 -8.02 -16.69
CA ASN A 409 7.12 -8.34 -16.13
C ASN A 409 8.20 -7.38 -16.62
N ARG A 410 8.23 -7.05 -17.92
CA ARG A 410 9.16 -6.04 -18.47
C ARG A 410 8.91 -4.65 -17.87
N SER A 411 7.65 -4.26 -17.65
CA SER A 411 7.34 -2.97 -16.99
C SER A 411 7.86 -2.93 -15.57
N LYS A 412 7.63 -4.00 -14.78
CA LYS A 412 8.13 -4.11 -13.42
C LYS A 412 9.65 -4.12 -13.35
N GLU A 413 10.32 -4.87 -14.21
CA GLU A 413 11.78 -4.88 -14.31
C GLU A 413 12.32 -3.48 -14.63
N HIS A 414 11.67 -2.75 -15.54
CA HIS A 414 12.04 -1.36 -15.83
C HIS A 414 11.79 -0.43 -14.64
N GLU A 415 10.67 -0.58 -13.92
CA GLU A 415 10.38 0.19 -12.70
C GLU A 415 11.42 -0.07 -11.60
N GLU A 416 11.80 -1.33 -11.36
CA GLU A 416 12.86 -1.70 -10.42
C GLU A 416 14.22 -1.13 -10.83
N MET A 417 14.56 -1.16 -12.12
CA MET A 417 15.76 -0.52 -12.65
C MET A 417 15.76 1.00 -12.44
N MET A 418 14.61 1.66 -12.60
CA MET A 418 14.50 3.10 -12.34
C MET A 418 14.61 3.40 -10.84
N LEU A 419 13.97 2.61 -9.97
CA LEU A 419 14.09 2.77 -8.53
C LEU A 419 15.54 2.59 -8.05
N THR A 420 16.22 1.55 -8.51
CA THR A 420 17.64 1.32 -8.18
C THR A 420 18.53 2.46 -8.71
N ALA A 421 18.29 2.94 -9.93
CA ALA A 421 19.01 4.09 -10.49
C ALA A 421 18.79 5.37 -9.66
N THR A 422 17.55 5.64 -9.22
CA THR A 422 17.26 6.78 -8.33
C THR A 422 17.94 6.62 -6.98
N GLN A 423 17.94 5.42 -6.39
CA GLN A 423 18.62 5.15 -5.13
C GLN A 423 20.14 5.34 -5.25
N ILE A 424 20.75 4.86 -6.33
CA ILE A 424 22.17 5.08 -6.62
C ILE A 424 22.45 6.57 -6.80
N SER A 425 21.58 7.33 -7.48
CA SER A 425 21.70 8.78 -7.62
C SER A 425 21.63 9.50 -6.28
N MET A 426 20.67 9.14 -5.41
CA MET A 426 20.54 9.70 -4.06
C MET A 426 21.77 9.39 -3.21
N ASN A 427 22.27 8.16 -3.24
CA ASN A 427 23.48 7.77 -2.53
C ASN A 427 24.72 8.52 -3.04
N LYS A 428 24.82 8.77 -4.36
CA LYS A 428 25.90 9.58 -4.96
C LYS A 428 25.83 11.03 -4.47
N LYS A 429 24.65 11.66 -4.50
CA LYS A 429 24.45 13.02 -3.99
C LYS A 429 24.80 13.12 -2.51
N TYR A 430 24.33 12.17 -1.70
CA TYR A 430 24.66 12.11 -0.28
C TYR A 430 26.17 11.97 -0.04
N LYS A 431 26.86 11.13 -0.83
CA LYS A 431 28.31 11.01 -0.76
C LYS A 431 29.00 12.32 -1.14
N GLU A 432 28.55 13.01 -2.18
CA GLU A 432 29.09 14.31 -2.60
C GLU A 432 28.91 15.37 -1.52
N GLU A 433 27.73 15.46 -0.91
CA GLU A 433 27.44 16.36 0.21
C GLU A 433 28.32 16.06 1.43
N LEU A 434 28.50 14.78 1.78
CA LEU A 434 29.37 14.38 2.88
C LEU A 434 30.84 14.74 2.61
N LEU A 435 31.33 14.51 1.40
CA LEU A 435 32.70 14.89 1.01
C LEU A 435 32.88 16.41 1.04
N ALA A 436 31.89 17.18 0.56
CA ALA A 436 31.91 18.63 0.64
C ALA A 436 31.90 19.13 2.11
N GLN A 437 31.14 18.48 2.99
CA GLN A 437 31.13 18.79 4.42
C GLN A 437 32.47 18.49 5.09
N ILE A 438 33.09 17.34 4.76
CA ILE A 438 34.42 16.98 5.26
C ILE A 438 35.44 18.02 4.81
N GLN A 439 35.42 18.40 3.53
CA GLN A 439 36.32 19.42 2.98
C GLN A 439 36.12 20.79 3.63
N ALA A 440 34.86 21.21 3.84
CA ALA A 440 34.55 22.47 4.51
C ALA A 440 35.06 22.47 5.97
N ASN A 441 34.87 21.37 6.70
CA ASN A 441 35.38 21.22 8.06
C ASN A 441 36.92 21.19 8.12
N GLU A 442 37.58 20.59 7.13
CA GLU A 442 39.03 20.59 7.02
C GLU A 442 39.55 22.01 6.71
N GLU A 443 38.91 22.72 5.79
CA GLU A 443 39.26 24.10 5.45
C GLU A 443 39.08 25.03 6.66
N GLN A 444 37.98 24.89 7.41
CA GLN A 444 37.77 25.62 8.66
C GLN A 444 38.85 25.32 9.70
N ARG A 445 39.21 24.05 9.89
CA ARG A 445 40.33 23.69 10.79
C ARG A 445 41.66 24.27 10.32
N ARG A 446 41.91 24.30 9.01
CA ARG A 446 43.12 24.90 8.43
C ARG A 446 43.14 26.42 8.65
N LYS A 447 42.02 27.11 8.42
CA LYS A 447 41.86 28.55 8.68
C LYS A 447 42.06 28.88 10.15
N ALA A 448 41.39 28.19 11.06
CA ALA A 448 41.57 28.39 12.51
C ALA A 448 43.03 28.18 12.95
N ARG A 449 43.72 27.18 12.37
CA ARG A 449 45.16 26.97 12.63
C ARG A 449 46.02 28.12 12.07
N GLN A 450 45.71 28.61 10.87
CA GLN A 450 46.40 29.76 10.28
C GLN A 450 46.19 31.02 11.13
N GLU A 451 44.94 31.32 11.51
CA GLU A 451 44.59 32.45 12.37
C GLU A 451 45.31 32.39 13.72
N TYR A 452 45.39 31.21 14.36
CA TYR A 452 46.15 31.02 15.59
C TYR A 452 47.65 31.30 15.41
N LEU A 453 48.25 30.80 14.32
CA LEU A 453 49.66 31.05 14.02
C LEU A 453 49.93 32.52 13.66
N GLU A 454 49.01 33.16 12.93
CA GLU A 454 49.06 34.58 12.61
C GLU A 454 48.92 35.44 13.86
N GLU A 455 48.02 35.11 14.79
CA GLU A 455 47.89 35.80 16.07
C GLU A 455 49.18 35.68 16.89
N GLY A 456 49.79 34.50 16.93
CA GLY A 456 51.11 34.30 17.54
C GLY A 456 52.24 35.05 16.82
N ALA A 457 52.16 35.24 15.50
CA ALA A 457 53.11 36.07 14.75
C ALA A 457 52.90 37.57 15.02
N ARG A 458 51.65 38.03 15.07
CA ARG A 458 51.28 39.42 15.40
C ARG A 458 51.70 39.78 16.82
N LEU A 459 51.51 38.87 17.79
CA LEU A 459 51.97 39.07 19.17
C LEU A 459 53.50 39.23 19.25
N ARG A 460 54.25 38.33 18.58
CA ARG A 460 55.71 38.44 18.51
C ARG A 460 56.17 39.72 17.80
N HIS A 461 55.48 40.12 16.75
CA HIS A 461 55.77 41.37 16.05
C HIS A 461 55.49 42.60 16.93
N ALA A 462 54.37 42.63 17.65
CA ALA A 462 54.04 43.70 18.59
C ALA A 462 55.07 43.78 19.73
N GLN A 463 55.50 42.64 20.29
CA GLN A 463 56.57 42.58 21.28
C GLN A 463 57.90 43.11 20.73
N ALA A 464 58.26 42.74 19.49
CA ALA A 464 59.47 43.24 18.84
C ALA A 464 59.43 44.76 18.62
N MET A 465 58.28 45.30 18.19
CA MET A 465 58.08 46.75 18.03
C MET A 465 58.15 47.50 19.37
N GLU A 466 57.59 46.94 20.44
CA GLU A 466 57.71 47.52 21.78
C GLU A 466 59.16 47.49 22.29
N LEU A 467 59.91 46.41 22.06
CA LEU A 467 61.34 46.36 22.38
C LEU A 467 62.15 47.40 21.59
N GLN A 468 61.85 47.58 20.30
CA GLN A 468 62.47 48.63 19.48
C GLN A 468 62.13 50.02 20.02
N ARG A 469 60.86 50.28 20.35
CA ARG A 469 60.42 51.55 20.94
C ARG A 469 61.12 51.84 22.27
N LEU A 470 61.27 50.83 23.14
CA LEU A 470 62.01 50.97 24.40
C LEU A 470 63.50 51.21 24.16
N ALA A 471 64.09 50.61 23.13
CA ALA A 471 65.48 50.87 22.75
C ALA A 471 65.67 52.30 22.20
N GLU A 472 64.72 52.80 21.41
CA GLU A 472 64.71 54.19 20.93
C GLU A 472 64.51 55.20 22.08
N ILE A 473 63.65 54.89 23.05
CA ILE A 473 63.48 55.74 24.24
C ILE A 473 64.77 55.73 25.07
N LYS A 474 65.43 54.57 25.21
CA LYS A 474 66.71 54.46 25.90
C LYS A 474 67.80 55.26 25.20
N SER A 475 67.89 55.22 23.87
CA SER A 475 68.88 56.01 23.13
C SER A 475 68.61 57.51 23.24
N LYS A 476 67.35 57.95 23.15
CA LYS A 476 66.97 59.35 23.39
C LYS A 476 67.34 59.82 24.79
N LYS A 477 67.08 59.01 25.82
CA LYS A 477 67.45 59.34 27.21
C LYS A 477 68.97 59.40 27.42
N LEU A 478 69.75 58.56 26.73
CA LEU A 478 71.21 58.65 26.77
C LEU A 478 71.70 59.95 26.10
N GLN A 479 71.12 60.33 24.95
CA GLN A 479 71.40 61.60 24.29
C GLN A 479 70.99 62.83 25.14
N ASP A 480 69.87 62.75 25.86
CA ASP A 480 69.44 63.79 26.80
C ASP A 480 70.43 63.92 27.98
N LEU A 481 71.02 62.82 28.45
CA LEU A 481 72.05 62.84 29.50
C LEU A 481 73.40 63.38 28.98
N GLU A 482 73.74 63.12 27.73
CA GLU A 482 74.91 63.70 27.06
C GLU A 482 74.76 65.22 26.89
N THR A 483 73.61 65.68 26.40
CA THR A 483 73.31 67.12 26.24
C THR A 483 73.22 67.86 27.57
N SER A 484 72.80 67.17 28.64
CA SER A 484 72.79 67.69 30.01
C SER A 484 74.18 67.72 30.68
N GLY A 485 75.23 67.26 30.00
CA GLY A 485 76.62 67.35 30.47
C GLY A 485 77.00 66.34 31.56
N VAL A 486 76.26 65.23 31.68
CA VAL A 486 76.56 64.19 32.68
C VAL A 486 77.81 63.40 32.26
N PRO A 487 78.83 63.21 33.14
CA PRO A 487 80.02 62.45 32.79
C PRO A 487 79.73 60.98 32.43
N ALA A 488 80.41 60.46 31.41
CA ALA A 488 80.21 59.12 30.84
C ALA A 488 80.23 57.98 31.88
N LYS A 489 80.97 58.13 32.99
CA LYS A 489 81.03 57.15 34.08
C LYS A 489 79.65 56.76 34.61
N TYR A 490 78.72 57.73 34.70
CA TYR A 490 77.37 57.51 35.26
C TYR A 490 76.32 57.12 34.20
N GLN A 491 76.67 57.18 32.92
CA GLN A 491 75.79 56.77 31.81
C GLN A 491 75.88 55.25 31.51
N THR A 492 77.01 54.63 31.88
CA THR A 492 77.33 53.23 31.58
C THR A 492 76.32 52.22 32.15
N GLU A 493 75.69 52.48 33.30
CA GLU A 493 74.67 51.58 33.87
C GLU A 493 73.38 51.59 33.06
N LEU A 494 72.91 52.78 32.64
CA LEU A 494 71.74 52.91 31.78
C LEU A 494 72.02 52.31 30.41
N GLU A 495 73.20 52.55 29.85
CA GLU A 495 73.66 51.97 28.58
C GLU A 495 73.71 50.44 28.62
N ARG A 496 74.11 49.85 29.74
CA ARG A 496 74.17 48.38 29.93
C ARG A 496 72.85 47.75 30.38
N MET A 497 71.84 48.54 30.71
CA MET A 497 70.52 48.03 31.09
C MET A 497 69.90 47.23 29.95
N LYS A 498 69.74 45.91 30.13
CA LYS A 498 69.08 45.05 29.15
C LYS A 498 67.57 45.20 29.25
N ILE A 499 66.93 45.54 28.14
CA ILE A 499 65.48 45.54 28.01
C ILE A 499 65.06 44.07 27.93
N ARG A 500 64.29 43.60 28.91
CA ARG A 500 63.78 42.22 28.95
C ARG A 500 62.43 42.16 28.22
N ALA A 501 62.25 41.11 27.42
CA ALA A 501 60.99 40.80 26.73
C ALA A 501 59.91 40.32 27.70
#